data_AF-A0A7L6BFS0-F1
#
_entry.id   AF-A0A7L6BFS0-F1
#
_cell.length_a   1.000
_cell.length_b   1.000
_cell.length_c   1.000
_cell.angle_alpha   90.00
_cell.angle_beta   90.00
_cell.angle_gamma   90.00
#
_symmetry.space_group_name_H-M   'P 1'
#
loop_
_entity.id
_entity.type
_entity.pdbx_description
1 polymer ?
#
loop_
_entity_poly.entity_id
_entity_poly.type
_entity_poly.pdbx_seq_one_letter_code
_entity_poly.pdbx_strand_id
1 'polypeptide(L)'
;MNLFELNDNYKTLANRDDLDPTILKDTLDAIKDDRRNKLDNLATWADYLKSEIDFMEDKQRSWKDEITYRKNKLDWIKKYITDVLDDAGIKKITTENHLLSARNFKASTIIDSDKKLPDKFKITETTTKPDKQAIYQALKAGEEVPGAHLKANRNTVIK
;
A
#
# COMPACT_ATOMS: atom_id res chain seq x y z
N MET A 1 10.70 -10.68 18.25
CA MET A 1 10.31 -11.82 19.11
C MET A 1 10.58 -13.10 18.35
N ASN A 2 10.83 -14.19 19.05
CA ASN A 2 11.40 -15.39 18.46
C ASN A 2 10.38 -16.53 18.44
N LEU A 3 10.09 -17.10 17.27
CA LEU A 3 9.15 -18.21 17.14
C LEU A 3 9.57 -19.43 17.97
N PHE A 4 10.85 -19.53 18.35
CA PHE A 4 11.36 -20.61 19.22
C PHE A 4 10.71 -20.65 20.61
N GLU A 5 10.13 -19.54 21.10
CA GLU A 5 9.51 -19.44 22.42
C GLU A 5 8.08 -20.02 22.47
N LEU A 6 7.46 -20.26 21.31
CA LEU A 6 6.13 -20.89 21.23
C LEU A 6 6.17 -22.37 21.61
N ASN A 7 5.11 -22.85 22.25
CA ASN A 7 4.85 -24.28 22.36
C ASN A 7 4.64 -24.89 20.96
N ASP A 8 5.16 -26.11 20.76
CA ASP A 8 5.19 -26.80 19.46
C ASP A 8 3.81 -26.90 18.78
N ASN A 9 2.73 -27.06 19.55
CA ASN A 9 1.37 -27.09 19.00
C ASN A 9 1.00 -25.77 18.30
N TYR A 10 1.39 -24.63 18.87
CA TYR A 10 1.12 -23.31 18.30
C TYR A 10 2.09 -22.99 17.17
N LYS A 11 3.34 -23.46 17.22
CA LYS A 11 4.28 -23.37 16.09
C LYS A 11 3.76 -24.09 14.86
N THR A 12 3.20 -25.29 15.00
CA THR A 12 2.63 -26.02 13.86
C THR A 12 1.49 -25.23 13.23
N LEU A 13 0.62 -24.61 14.04
CA LEU A 13 -0.45 -23.76 13.52
C LEU A 13 0.06 -22.46 12.88
N ALA A 14 1.08 -21.85 13.46
CA ALA A 14 1.68 -20.63 12.94
C ALA A 14 2.31 -20.79 11.55
N ASN A 15 2.72 -22.01 11.19
CA ASN A 15 3.28 -22.32 9.87
C ASN A 15 2.24 -22.84 8.87
N ARG A 16 0.96 -22.85 9.22
CA ARG A 16 -0.14 -23.31 8.37
C ARG A 16 -1.00 -22.16 7.90
N ASP A 17 -0.64 -21.61 6.74
CA ASP A 17 -1.40 -20.54 6.06
C ASP A 17 -2.64 -21.08 5.32
N ASP A 18 -2.83 -22.40 5.29
CA ASP A 18 -3.89 -23.09 4.55
C ASP A 18 -5.20 -23.30 5.34
N LEU A 19 -5.19 -22.98 6.63
CA LEU A 19 -6.33 -23.22 7.52
C LEU A 19 -7.38 -22.11 7.40
N ASP A 20 -8.64 -22.50 7.24
CA ASP A 20 -9.74 -21.54 7.36
C ASP A 20 -9.89 -21.07 8.82
N PRO A 21 -10.49 -19.89 9.06
CA PRO A 21 -10.67 -19.36 10.40
C PRO A 21 -11.44 -20.28 11.36
N THR A 22 -12.35 -21.11 10.85
CA THR A 22 -13.15 -22.05 11.65
C THR A 22 -12.30 -23.22 12.12
N ILE A 23 -11.59 -23.90 11.21
CA ILE A 23 -10.69 -25.00 11.56
C ILE A 23 -9.54 -24.52 12.45
N LEU A 24 -9.01 -23.32 12.21
CA LEU A 24 -7.97 -22.74 13.05
C LEU A 24 -8.47 -22.56 14.49
N LYS A 25 -9.66 -22.00 14.66
CA LYS A 25 -10.27 -21.84 15.98
C LYS A 25 -10.50 -23.19 16.67
N ASP A 26 -11.09 -24.16 15.98
CA ASP A 26 -11.37 -25.49 16.55
C ASP A 26 -10.08 -26.20 16.96
N THR A 27 -9.01 -26.06 16.17
CA THR A 27 -7.70 -26.64 16.50
C THR A 27 -7.07 -25.95 17.70
N LEU A 28 -7.16 -24.61 17.78
CA LEU A 28 -6.72 -23.85 18.96
C LEU A 28 -7.50 -24.25 20.22
N ASP A 29 -8.81 -24.49 20.10
CA ASP A 29 -9.67 -24.90 21.21
C ASP A 29 -9.46 -26.35 21.63
N ALA A 30 -9.00 -27.21 20.73
CA ALA A 30 -8.60 -28.58 21.04
C ALA A 30 -7.25 -28.67 21.79
N ILE A 31 -6.40 -27.65 21.73
CA ILE A 31 -5.14 -27.61 22.49
C ILE A 31 -5.47 -27.54 23.98
N LYS A 32 -5.09 -28.60 24.72
CA LYS A 32 -5.20 -28.65 26.17
C LYS A 32 -4.02 -27.93 26.80
N ASP A 33 -4.22 -26.66 27.09
CA ASP A 33 -3.27 -25.80 27.79
C ASP A 33 -4.04 -24.92 28.78
N ASP A 34 -3.36 -24.41 29.80
CA ASP A 34 -4.01 -23.45 30.68
C ASP A 34 -4.25 -22.13 29.95
N ARG A 35 -5.27 -21.39 30.40
CA ARG A 35 -5.69 -20.15 29.75
C ARG A 35 -4.55 -19.13 29.65
N ARG A 36 -3.66 -19.06 30.64
CA ARG A 36 -2.57 -18.08 30.65
C ARG A 36 -1.56 -18.45 29.58
N ASN A 37 -1.09 -19.69 29.55
CA ASN A 37 -0.14 -20.16 28.54
C ASN A 37 -0.70 -20.09 27.13
N LYS A 38 -1.97 -20.44 26.92
CA LYS A 38 -2.63 -20.30 25.62
C LYS A 38 -2.63 -18.86 25.11
N LEU A 39 -2.98 -17.91 25.98
CA LEU A 39 -2.98 -16.49 25.62
C LEU A 39 -1.57 -15.94 25.40
N ASP A 40 -0.58 -16.40 26.18
CA ASP A 40 0.82 -16.00 26.04
C ASP A 40 1.43 -16.47 24.71
N ASN A 41 1.17 -17.73 24.32
CA ASN A 41 1.55 -18.26 23.02
C ASN A 41 0.87 -17.51 21.86
N LEU A 42 -0.43 -17.22 21.96
CA LEU A 42 -1.14 -16.45 20.94
C LEU A 42 -0.62 -15.01 20.83
N ALA A 43 -0.26 -14.38 21.95
CA ALA A 43 0.34 -13.05 21.94
C ALA A 43 1.73 -13.07 21.26
N THR A 44 2.55 -14.07 21.58
CA THR A 44 3.87 -14.26 20.96
C THR A 44 3.76 -14.44 19.44
N TRP A 45 2.79 -15.23 18.98
CA TRP A 45 2.53 -15.39 17.55
C TRP A 45 2.07 -14.08 16.90
N ALA A 46 1.18 -13.33 17.54
CA ALA A 46 0.72 -12.05 17.04
C ALA A 46 1.84 -11.01 16.92
N ASP A 47 2.76 -10.94 17.89
CA ASP A 47 3.91 -10.03 17.85
C ASP A 47 4.94 -10.44 16.77
N TYR A 48 5.08 -11.74 16.52
CA TYR A 48 5.86 -12.24 15.40
C TYR A 48 5.26 -11.79 14.06
N LEU A 49 3.95 -12.00 13.85
CA LEU A 49 3.26 -11.56 12.64
C LEU A 49 3.36 -10.04 12.44
N LYS A 50 3.23 -9.26 13.52
CA LYS A 50 3.43 -7.80 13.47
C LYS A 50 4.83 -7.45 13.00
N SER A 51 5.86 -8.10 13.54
CA SER A 51 7.25 -7.88 13.14
C SER A 51 7.50 -8.21 11.66
N GLU A 52 6.89 -9.29 11.16
CA GLU A 52 6.94 -9.65 9.74
C GLU A 52 6.24 -8.63 8.85
N ILE A 53 5.04 -8.17 9.25
CA ILE A 53 4.29 -7.14 8.54
C ILE A 53 5.13 -5.86 8.43
N ASP A 54 5.66 -5.37 9.55
CA ASP A 54 6.48 -4.15 9.58
C ASP A 54 7.70 -4.27 8.64
N PHE A 55 8.37 -5.43 8.65
CA PHE A 55 9.48 -5.71 7.74
C PHE A 55 9.06 -5.75 6.26
N MET A 56 7.91 -6.36 5.95
CA MET A 56 7.37 -6.39 4.60
C MET A 56 6.98 -5.00 4.10
N GLU A 57 6.37 -4.17 4.94
CA GLU A 57 6.02 -2.78 4.62
C GLU A 57 7.27 -1.93 4.33
N ASP A 58 8.33 -2.10 5.12
CA ASP A 58 9.61 -1.41 4.89
C ASP A 58 10.26 -1.83 3.57
N LYS A 59 10.27 -3.13 3.26
CA LYS A 59 10.73 -3.62 1.95
C LYS A 59 9.88 -3.09 0.80
N GLN A 60 8.56 -3.06 0.96
CA GLN A 60 7.65 -2.54 -0.06
C GLN A 60 7.96 -1.06 -0.34
N ARG A 61 8.21 -0.26 0.69
CA ARG A 61 8.62 1.14 0.56
C ARG A 61 9.93 1.25 -0.22
N SER A 62 10.95 0.48 0.15
CA SER A 62 12.23 0.45 -0.55
C SER A 62 12.09 0.09 -2.04
N TRP A 63 11.27 -0.91 -2.36
CA TRP A 63 11.00 -1.27 -3.76
C TRP A 63 10.26 -0.19 -4.52
N LYS A 64 9.32 0.51 -3.88
CA LYS A 64 8.62 1.64 -4.49
C LYS A 64 9.59 2.77 -4.84
N ASP A 65 10.55 3.06 -3.96
CA ASP A 65 11.59 4.06 -4.20
C ASP A 65 12.50 3.64 -5.36
N GLU A 66 12.93 2.37 -5.39
CA GLU A 66 13.75 1.81 -6.47
C GLU A 66 13.01 1.82 -7.83
N ILE A 67 11.72 1.47 -7.86
CA ILE A 67 10.89 1.57 -9.06
C ILE A 67 10.83 3.02 -9.54
N THR A 68 10.66 3.97 -8.63
CA THR A 68 10.60 5.40 -8.95
C THR A 68 11.93 5.89 -9.52
N TYR A 69 13.04 5.51 -8.90
CA TYR A 69 14.38 5.80 -9.41
C TYR A 69 14.60 5.25 -10.82
N ARG A 70 14.20 4.00 -11.08
CA ARG A 70 14.32 3.38 -12.41
C ARG A 70 13.44 4.05 -13.46
N LYS A 71 12.24 4.48 -13.10
CA LYS A 71 11.37 5.27 -14.00
C LYS A 71 12.04 6.59 -14.37
N ASN A 72 12.53 7.34 -13.37
CA ASN A 72 13.23 8.60 -13.61
C ASN A 72 14.48 8.40 -14.48
N LYS A 73 15.25 7.34 -14.23
CA LYS A 73 16.42 7.00 -15.04
C LYS A 73 16.05 6.62 -16.47
N LEU A 74 14.97 5.87 -16.67
CA LEU A 74 14.45 5.54 -18.00
C LEU A 74 14.04 6.81 -18.77
N ASP A 75 13.32 7.71 -18.11
CA ASP A 75 12.88 8.96 -18.72
C ASP A 75 14.07 9.86 -19.07
N TRP A 76 15.07 9.94 -18.19
CA TRP A 76 16.32 10.64 -18.47
C TRP A 76 17.06 10.05 -19.68
N ILE A 77 17.20 8.72 -19.77
CA ILE A 77 17.85 8.06 -20.92
C ILE A 77 17.10 8.36 -22.22
N LYS A 78 15.77 8.26 -22.22
CA LYS A 78 14.95 8.57 -23.41
C LYS A 78 15.09 10.02 -23.82
N LYS A 79 15.08 10.95 -22.85
CA LYS A 79 15.33 12.37 -23.10
C LYS A 79 16.71 12.57 -23.72
N TYR A 80 17.76 11.99 -23.14
CA TYR A 80 19.11 12.07 -23.67
C TYR A 80 19.20 11.56 -25.12
N ILE A 81 18.59 10.40 -25.43
CA ILE A 81 18.52 9.88 -26.80
C ILE A 81 17.82 10.88 -27.74
N THR A 82 16.74 11.50 -27.28
CA THR A 82 15.99 12.49 -28.07
C THR A 82 16.82 13.74 -28.32
N ASP A 83 17.44 14.30 -27.27
CA ASP A 83 18.30 15.49 -27.36
C ASP A 83 19.46 15.22 -28.35
N VAL A 84 20.10 14.05 -28.30
CA VAL A 84 21.16 13.65 -29.26
C VAL A 84 20.64 13.52 -30.70
N LEU A 85 19.44 12.97 -30.90
CA LEU A 85 18.83 12.88 -32.24
C LEU A 85 18.48 14.27 -32.79
N ASP A 86 17.97 15.15 -31.95
CA ASP A 86 17.58 16.52 -32.31
C ASP A 86 18.82 17.38 -32.65
N ASP A 87 19.89 17.30 -31.84
CA ASP A 87 21.17 17.98 -32.09
C ASP A 87 21.81 17.54 -33.41
N ALA A 88 21.65 16.27 -33.77
CA ALA A 88 22.13 15.71 -35.04
C ALA A 88 21.17 15.95 -36.22
N GLY A 89 19.97 16.50 -35.98
CA GLY A 89 18.91 16.66 -36.99
C GLY A 89 18.34 15.34 -37.53
N ILE A 90 18.53 14.23 -36.80
CA ILE A 90 18.17 12.88 -37.21
C ILE A 90 16.77 12.54 -36.70
N LYS A 91 15.79 12.47 -37.61
CA LYS A 91 14.40 12.10 -37.26
C LYS A 91 14.23 10.62 -36.92
N LYS A 92 15.08 9.76 -37.47
CA LYS A 92 14.99 8.31 -37.35
C LYS A 92 16.33 7.66 -37.64
N ILE A 93 16.75 6.72 -36.79
CA ILE A 93 17.97 5.92 -36.98
C ILE A 93 17.71 4.48 -36.56
N THR A 94 18.22 3.54 -37.35
CA THR A 94 18.23 2.11 -37.00
C THR A 94 19.61 1.78 -36.46
N THR A 95 19.67 1.27 -35.24
CA THR A 95 20.86 0.62 -34.67
C THR A 95 20.80 -0.88 -34.93
N GLU A 96 21.84 -1.61 -34.57
CA GLU A 96 21.89 -3.07 -34.72
C GLU A 96 20.65 -3.79 -34.14
N ASN A 97 20.12 -3.29 -33.03
CA ASN A 97 19.04 -3.95 -32.29
C ASN A 97 17.75 -3.12 -32.18
N HIS A 98 17.78 -1.82 -32.52
CA HIS A 98 16.65 -0.92 -32.23
C HIS A 98 16.39 0.10 -33.33
N LEU A 99 15.11 0.44 -33.50
CA LEU A 99 14.68 1.55 -34.32
C LEU A 99 14.38 2.75 -33.42
N LEU A 100 15.22 3.78 -33.47
CA LEU A 100 15.03 5.02 -32.72
C LEU A 100 14.36 6.04 -33.63
N SER A 101 13.29 6.67 -33.15
CA SER A 101 12.62 7.76 -33.86
C SER A 101 12.22 8.83 -32.86
N ALA A 102 12.69 10.05 -33.09
CA ALA A 102 12.23 11.23 -32.39
C ALA A 102 10.85 11.58 -32.97
N ARG A 103 9.79 11.25 -32.23
CA ARG A 103 8.44 11.66 -32.61
C ARG A 103 8.31 13.12 -32.22
N ASN A 104 7.99 13.99 -33.18
CA ASN A 104 7.50 15.34 -32.89
C ASN A 104 6.21 15.19 -32.09
N PHE A 105 6.30 15.18 -30.76
CA PHE A 105 5.13 15.31 -29.92
C PHE A 105 4.60 16.73 -30.07
N LYS A 106 3.28 16.85 -30.05
CA LYS A 106 2.59 18.13 -29.86
C LYS A 106 3.24 18.81 -28.66
N ALA A 107 3.61 20.09 -28.78
CA ALA A 107 4.26 20.83 -27.71
C ALA A 107 3.54 20.59 -26.38
N SER A 108 4.30 20.23 -25.35
CA SER A 108 3.73 20.04 -24.01
C SER A 108 3.11 21.35 -23.56
N THR A 109 1.84 21.34 -23.13
CA THR A 109 1.21 22.51 -22.53
C THR A 109 1.85 22.72 -21.16
N ILE A 110 2.86 23.57 -21.09
CA ILE A 110 3.46 24.02 -19.82
C ILE A 110 2.50 25.06 -19.23
N ILE A 111 1.96 24.79 -18.05
CA ILE A 111 1.14 25.74 -17.30
C ILE A 111 2.08 26.47 -16.34
N ASP A 112 2.51 27.68 -16.70
CA ASP A 112 3.42 28.47 -15.87
C ASP A 112 2.77 28.91 -14.54
N SER A 113 1.43 29.05 -14.52
CA SER A 113 0.67 29.37 -13.32
C SER A 113 -0.82 29.10 -13.49
N ASP A 114 -1.35 28.19 -12.68
CA ASP A 114 -2.78 27.85 -12.66
C ASP A 114 -3.69 29.06 -12.38
N LYS A 115 -3.19 30.06 -11.64
CA LYS A 115 -3.93 31.29 -11.29
C LYS A 115 -4.13 32.23 -12.48
N LYS A 116 -3.24 32.18 -13.48
CA LYS A 116 -3.33 33.00 -14.69
C LYS A 116 -4.17 32.33 -15.78
N LEU A 117 -4.56 31.08 -15.60
CA LEU A 117 -5.41 30.37 -16.55
C LEU A 117 -6.86 30.89 -16.46
N PRO A 118 -7.49 31.19 -17.61
CA PRO A 118 -8.94 31.43 -17.67
C PRO A 118 -9.72 30.23 -17.15
N ASP A 119 -10.88 30.47 -16.53
CA ASP A 119 -11.67 29.43 -15.87
C ASP A 119 -12.17 28.33 -16.82
N LYS A 120 -12.24 28.60 -18.13
CA LYS A 120 -12.53 27.60 -19.16
C LYS A 120 -11.52 26.44 -19.26
N PHE A 121 -10.34 26.59 -18.67
CA PHE A 121 -9.28 25.56 -18.64
C PHE A 121 -9.06 24.96 -17.25
N LYS A 122 -9.84 25.36 -16.25
CA LYS A 122 -9.77 24.82 -14.88
C LYS A 122 -10.86 23.77 -14.70
N ILE A 123 -10.47 22.57 -14.31
CA ILE A 123 -11.41 21.53 -13.88
C ILE A 123 -11.47 21.61 -12.36
N THR A 124 -12.66 21.86 -11.82
CA THR A 124 -12.88 21.88 -10.36
C THR A 124 -13.44 20.52 -9.94
N GLU A 125 -12.59 19.67 -9.40
CA GLU A 125 -13.03 18.41 -8.78
C GLU A 125 -13.51 18.68 -7.35
N THR A 126 -14.83 18.78 -7.16
CA THR A 126 -15.41 18.81 -5.81
C THR A 126 -15.61 17.38 -5.34
N THR A 127 -14.66 16.86 -4.57
CA THR A 127 -14.78 15.51 -4.00
C THR A 127 -15.61 15.56 -2.72
N THR A 128 -16.88 15.16 -2.82
CA THR A 128 -17.74 14.96 -1.64
C THR A 128 -17.43 13.60 -1.03
N LYS A 129 -16.73 13.59 0.11
CA LYS A 129 -16.48 12.38 0.91
C LYS A 129 -17.28 12.45 2.21
N PRO A 130 -17.84 11.33 2.69
CA PRO A 130 -18.46 11.29 4.00
C PRO A 130 -17.40 11.55 5.07
N ASP A 131 -17.62 12.56 5.90
CA ASP A 131 -16.79 12.83 7.06
C ASP A 131 -17.11 11.79 8.15
N LYS A 132 -16.36 10.70 8.13
CA LYS A 132 -16.52 9.60 9.10
C LYS A 132 -16.31 10.06 10.54
N GLN A 133 -15.52 11.11 10.79
CA GLN A 133 -15.27 11.60 12.14
C GLN A 133 -16.46 12.39 12.66
N ALA A 134 -17.02 13.29 11.85
CA ALA A 134 -18.26 14.00 12.20
C ALA A 134 -19.44 13.02 12.37
N ILE A 135 -19.57 12.04 11.47
CA ILE A 135 -20.58 10.98 11.56
C ILE A 135 -20.42 10.16 12.85
N TYR A 136 -19.19 9.77 13.21
CA TYR A 136 -18.91 9.05 14.46
C TYR A 136 -19.28 9.88 15.69
N GLN A 137 -18.96 11.18 15.69
CA GLN A 137 -19.30 12.08 16.80
C GLN A 137 -20.81 12.25 16.96
N ALA A 138 -21.55 12.46 15.86
CA ALA A 138 -23.00 12.57 15.86
C ALA A 138 -23.67 11.27 16.38
N LEU A 139 -23.25 10.11 15.87
CA LEU A 139 -23.75 8.81 16.32
C LEU A 139 -23.42 8.53 17.80
N LYS A 140 -22.26 9.01 18.30
CA LYS A 140 -21.87 8.87 19.71
C LYS A 140 -22.64 9.84 20.63
N ALA A 141 -23.05 10.99 20.12
CA ALA A 141 -23.90 11.96 20.81
C ALA A 141 -25.37 11.54 20.89
N GLY A 142 -25.75 10.45 20.22
CA GLY A 142 -27.12 9.93 20.19
C GLY A 142 -27.97 10.48 19.04
N GLU A 143 -27.36 11.18 18.08
CA GLU A 143 -28.03 11.60 16.85
C GLU A 143 -28.13 10.43 15.86
N GLU A 144 -29.30 10.23 15.26
CA GLU A 144 -29.45 9.29 14.16
C GLU A 144 -28.87 9.89 12.87
N VAL A 145 -27.85 9.23 12.31
CA VAL A 145 -27.30 9.55 10.99
C VAL A 145 -27.79 8.50 9.98
N PRO A 146 -28.74 8.83 9.08
CA PRO A 146 -29.21 7.90 8.06
C PRO A 146 -28.05 7.36 7.22
N GLY A 147 -27.88 6.03 7.19
CA GLY A 147 -26.81 5.36 6.45
C GLY A 147 -25.52 5.08 7.22
N ALA A 148 -25.44 5.42 8.52
CA ALA A 148 -24.29 5.09 9.37
C ALA A 148 -24.73 4.48 10.71
N HIS A 149 -23.99 3.49 11.21
CA HIS A 149 -24.23 2.86 12.51
C HIS A 149 -22.90 2.52 13.19
N LEU A 150 -22.89 2.56 14.53
CA LEU A 150 -21.73 2.12 15.32
C LEU A 150 -21.82 0.62 15.56
N LYS A 151 -20.82 -0.12 15.05
CA LYS A 151 -20.62 -1.53 15.39
C LYS A 151 -19.55 -1.64 16.46
N ALA A 152 -19.81 -2.42 17.52
CA ALA A 152 -18.82 -2.70 18.53
C ALA A 152 -17.62 -3.43 17.89
N ASN A 153 -16.46 -2.78 17.88
CA ASN A 153 -15.19 -3.36 17.48
C ASN A 153 -14.28 -3.34 18.71
N ARG A 154 -14.09 -4.50 19.33
CA ARG A 154 -13.18 -4.68 20.48
C ARG A 154 -12.00 -5.50 19.99
N ASN A 155 -10.81 -4.91 20.06
CA ASN A 155 -9.55 -5.59 19.79
C ASN A 155 -8.74 -5.69 21.08
N THR A 156 -8.06 -6.81 21.27
CA THR A 156 -7.06 -6.96 22.34
C THR A 156 -5.82 -6.14 21.98
N VAL A 157 -5.30 -5.36 22.94
CA VAL A 157 -4.03 -4.65 22.79
C VAL A 157 -2.95 -5.46 23.48
N ILE A 158 -1.98 -5.95 22.71
CA ILE A 158 -0.75 -6.56 23.22
C ILE A 158 0.24 -5.41 23.47
N LYS A 159 0.80 -5.32 24.67
CA LYS A 159 1.72 -4.25 25.11
C LYS A 159 3.06 -4.84 25.52
#